data_AF-A0A963WVP3-F1
#
_entry.id   AF-A0A963WVP3-F1
#
_cell.length_a   1.000
_cell.length_b   1.000
_cell.length_c   1.000
_cell.angle_alpha   90.00
_cell.angle_beta   90.00
_cell.angle_gamma   90.00
#
_symmetry.space_group_name_H-M   'P 1'
#
loop_
_entity.id
_entity.type
_entity.pdbx_description
1 polymer ?
#
loop_
_entity_poly.entity_id
_entity_poly.type
_entity_poly.pdbx_seq_one_letter_code
_entity_poly.pdbx_strand_id
1 'polypeptide(L)' 'MTKLESYQRGASFAATMFYADIIGAPGDPRVDRALEELEFHCKELRILGSYPMARQRGQLAD' A
#
# COMPACT_ATOMS: atom_id res chain seq x y z
N MET A 1 0.02 7.95 0.31
CA MET A 1 0.48 6.89 1.24
C MET A 1 0.42 7.43 2.65
N THR A 2 -0.09 6.65 3.61
CA THR A 2 -0.27 7.09 5.01
C THR A 2 0.53 6.28 6.02
N LYS A 3 1.04 5.12 5.59
CA LYS A 3 1.90 4.24 6.37
C LYS A 3 2.81 3.45 5.42
N LEU A 4 4.06 3.26 5.80
CA LEU A 4 5.01 2.37 5.12
C LEU A 4 6.02 1.84 6.15
N GLU A 5 5.97 0.53 6.41
CA GLU A 5 6.87 -0.17 7.33
C GLU A 5 7.60 -1.27 6.58
N SER A 6 8.90 -1.41 6.79
CA SER A 6 9.73 -2.46 6.19
C SER A 6 10.05 -3.56 7.20
N TYR A 7 10.01 -4.80 6.73
CA TYR A 7 10.33 -6.00 7.51
C TYR A 7 11.25 -6.88 6.68
N GLN A 8 12.42 -7.23 7.24
CA GLN A 8 13.30 -8.20 6.60
C GLN A 8 12.78 -9.61 6.84
N ARG A 9 12.73 -10.44 5.79
CA ARG A 9 12.26 -11.82 5.90
C ARG A 9 13.41 -12.74 6.31
N GLY A 10 13.48 -13.07 7.60
CA GLY A 10 14.53 -13.93 8.17
C GLY A 10 15.87 -13.21 8.34
N ALA A 11 16.98 -13.95 8.30
CA ALA A 11 18.35 -13.42 8.46
C ALA A 11 19.01 -12.98 7.13
N SER A 12 18.30 -13.08 6.01
CA SER A 12 18.81 -12.71 4.69
C SER A 12 18.40 -11.28 4.34
N PHE A 13 19.37 -10.47 3.89
CA PHE A 13 19.12 -9.13 3.32
C PHE A 13 18.53 -9.20 1.90
N ALA A 14 18.23 -10.38 1.37
CA ALA A 14 17.81 -10.55 -0.02
C ALA A 14 16.32 -10.26 -0.27
N ALA A 15 15.48 -10.16 0.76
CA ALA A 15 14.04 -9.92 0.59
C ALA A 15 13.45 -9.08 1.73
N THR A 16 13.06 -7.85 1.40
CA THR A 16 12.30 -6.97 2.29
C THR A 16 10.81 -7.03 1.94
N MET A 17 9.97 -7.22 2.94
CA MET A 17 8.52 -7.12 2.85
C MET A 17 8.07 -5.76 3.38
N PHE A 18 7.03 -5.20 2.79
CA PHE A 18 6.46 -3.93 3.24
C PHE A 18 5.01 -4.10 3.71
N TYR A 19 4.66 -3.41 4.78
CA TYR A 19 3.29 -3.15 5.19
C TYR A 19 2.96 -1.69 4.88
N ALA A 20 1.91 -1.44 4.11
CA ALA A 20 1.58 -0.09 3.66
C ALA A 20 0.08 0.18 3.74
N ASP A 21 -0.25 1.42 4.11
CA ASP A 21 -1.60 1.96 4.02
C ASP A 21 -1.63 3.11 3.00
N ILE A 22 -2.67 3.16 2.19
CA ILE A 22 -2.95 4.24 1.23
C ILE A 22 -4.38 4.78 1.43
N ILE A 23 -4.64 5.96 0.88
CA ILE A 23 -6.00 6.50 0.80
C ILE A 23 -6.58 6.09 -0.55
N GLY A 24 -7.72 5.41 -0.51
CA GLY A 24 -8.38 4.85 -1.69
C GLY A 24 -8.84 3.41 -1.41
N ALA A 25 -9.56 2.82 -2.35
CA ALA A 25 -10.03 1.44 -2.28
C ALA A 25 -9.97 0.81 -3.68
N PRO A 26 -9.89 -0.54 -3.78
CA PRO A 26 -10.04 -1.23 -5.06
C PRO A 26 -11.32 -0.79 -5.79
N GLY A 27 -11.23 -0.57 -7.10
CA GLY A 27 -12.27 0.02 -7.93
C GLY A 27 -12.11 1.54 -8.15
N ASP A 28 -11.28 2.24 -7.37
CA ASP A 28 -10.83 3.60 -7.71
C ASP A 28 -9.78 3.50 -8.83
N PRO A 29 -9.99 4.11 -10.01
CA PRO A 29 -9.09 3.96 -11.15
C PRO A 29 -7.61 4.27 -10.87
N ARG A 30 -7.30 5.18 -9.94
CA ARG A 30 -5.90 5.48 -9.58
C ARG A 30 -5.29 4.40 -8.69
N VAL A 31 -6.10 3.75 -7.86
CA VAL A 31 -5.67 2.67 -6.97
C VAL A 31 -5.45 1.42 -7.79
N ASP A 32 -6.38 1.08 -8.68
CA ASP A 32 -6.29 -0.13 -9.50
C ASP A 32 -5.03 -0.11 -10.38
N ARG A 33 -4.72 1.02 -11.04
CA ARG A 33 -3.48 1.18 -11.82
C ARG A 33 -2.22 1.06 -10.97
N ALA A 34 -2.22 1.63 -9.76
CA ALA A 34 -1.08 1.54 -8.87
C ALA A 34 -0.87 0.11 -8.35
N LEU A 35 -1.95 -0.63 -8.10
CA LEU A 35 -1.88 -2.05 -7.72
C LEU A 35 -1.36 -2.91 -8.87
N GLU A 36 -1.82 -2.67 -10.10
CA GLU A 36 -1.32 -3.34 -11.31
C GLU A 36 0.20 -3.14 -11.49
N GLU A 37 0.66 -1.90 -11.36
CA GLU A 37 2.09 -1.59 -11.44
C GLU A 37 2.88 -2.23 -10.28
N LEU A 38 2.30 -2.25 -9.08
CA LEU A 38 2.92 -2.88 -7.91
C LEU A 38 3.05 -4.40 -8.08
N GLU A 39 2.05 -5.08 -8.64
CA GLU A 39 2.10 -6.51 -8.96
C GLU A 39 3.21 -6.83 -9.96
N PHE A 40 3.50 -5.94 -10.91
CA PHE A 40 4.62 -6.10 -11.83
C PHE A 40 5.98 -6.01 -11.13
N HIS A 41 6.13 -5.11 -10.15
CA HIS A 41 7.41 -4.86 -9.46
C HIS A 41 7.66 -5.76 -8.24
N CYS A 42 6.62 -6.33 -7.66
CA CYS A 42 6.70 -7.12 -6.44
C CYS A 42 6.53 -8.61 -6.74
N LYS A 43 7.28 -9.45 -6.02
CA LYS A 43 7.13 -10.91 -6.14
C LYS A 43 5.77 -11.40 -5.62
N GLU A 44 5.28 -10.76 -4.56
CA GLU A 44 4.02 -11.10 -3.90
C GLU A 44 3.34 -9.79 -3.50
N LEU A 45 2.04 -9.68 -3.76
CA LEU A 45 1.18 -8.61 -3.27
C LEU A 45 -0.03 -9.24 -2.58
N ARG A 46 -0.36 -8.74 -1.38
CA ARG A 46 -1.54 -9.19 -0.63
C ARG A 46 -2.31 -8.00 -0.10
N ILE A 47 -3.54 -7.84 -0.57
CA ILE A 47 -4.48 -6.86 -0.03
C ILE A 47 -5.09 -7.45 1.26
N LEU A 48 -4.93 -6.73 2.38
CA LEU A 48 -5.51 -7.13 3.67
C LEU A 48 -6.94 -6.64 3.84
N GLY A 49 -7.31 -5.56 3.14
CA GLY A 49 -8.66 -5.02 3.11
C GLY A 49 -8.68 -3.51 2.92
N SER A 50 -9.89 -2.96 2.80
CA SER A 50 -10.17 -1.53 2.85
C SER A 50 -11.14 -1.25 3.99
N TYR A 51 -11.08 -0.06 4.57
CA TYR A 51 -11.91 0.32 5.71
C TYR A 51 -12.22 1.83 5.69
N PRO A 52 -13.34 2.27 6.31
CA PRO A 52 -13.69 3.68 6.39
C PRO A 52 -12.61 4.49 7.13
N MET A 53 -12.29 5.66 6.60
CA MET A 53 -11.33 6.57 7.22
C MET A 53 -11.92 7.18 8.49
N ALA A 54 -11.31 6.92 9.65
CA ALA A 54 -11.82 7.40 10.95
C ALA A 54 -11.76 8.94 11.12
N ARG A 55 -10.79 9.61 10.49
CA ARG A 55 -10.63 11.07 10.50
C ARG A 55 -10.02 11.54 9.18
N GLN A 56 -10.42 12.70 8.69
CA GLN A 56 -9.87 13.24 7.44
C GLN A 56 -8.35 13.37 7.53
N ARG A 57 -7.65 12.80 6.55
CA ARG A 57 -6.19 12.89 6.41
C ARG A 57 -5.87 13.79 5.23
N GLY A 58 -5.00 14.78 5.45
CA GLY A 58 -4.54 15.68 4.39
C GLY A 58 -5.68 16.43 3.71
N GLN A 59 -6.22 17.47 4.36
CA GLN A 59 -6.83 18.54 3.58
C GLN A 59 -5.67 19.24 2.85
N LEU A 60 -5.57 19.04 1.54
CA LEU A 60 -4.98 20.08 0.70
C LEU A 60 -5.97 21.25 0.84
N ALA A 61 -5.53 22.34 1.45
CA ALA A 61 -6.19 23.62 1.22
C ALA A 61 -6.16 23.85 -0.30
N ASP A 62 -7.31 24.18 -0.87
CA ASP A 62 -7.42 24.60 -2.27
C ASP A 62 -6.47 25.77 -2.58
#